data_AF-M5JPB6-F1
#
_entry.id   AF-M5JPB6-F1
#
_cell.length_a   1.000
_cell.length_b   1.000
_cell.length_c   1.000
_cell.angle_alpha   90.00
_cell.angle_beta   90.00
_cell.angle_gamma   90.00
#
_symmetry.space_group_name_H-M   'P 1'
#
loop_
_entity.id
_entity.type
_entity.pdbx_description
1 polymer ?
#
loop_
_entity_poly.entity_id
_entity_poly.type
_entity_poly.pdbx_seq_one_letter_code
_entity_poly.pdbx_strand_id
1 'polypeptide(L)'
;MYFQLGSVMAAGLIFSTAPVVAETLKVRDITDQQEISERAGDFESDLNQLGIKAKLNCDLLIGSKGETNDESVGAICDMSISGKKPTSIMLCNDTMIGKLTIKAYGFSIDKKELAAFTEMNCRPGG
;
A
#
# COMPACT_ATOMS: atom_id res chain seq x y z
N MET A 1 -68.69 18.55 3.79
CA MET A 1 -67.83 19.69 4.17
C MET A 1 -66.83 19.19 5.20
N TYR A 2 -65.57 19.63 5.08
CA TYR A 2 -64.41 19.38 5.95
C TYR A 2 -63.61 18.06 5.81
N PHE A 3 -62.48 18.23 5.12
CA PHE A 3 -61.25 17.45 5.18
C PHE A 3 -60.66 17.42 6.60
N GLN A 4 -60.04 16.30 6.99
CA GLN A 4 -58.78 16.35 7.76
C GLN A 4 -57.82 15.25 7.30
N LEU A 5 -56.75 15.68 6.64
CA LEU A 5 -55.53 14.93 6.41
C LEU A 5 -54.77 14.80 7.74
N GLY A 6 -54.55 13.57 8.20
CA GLY A 6 -53.68 13.26 9.34
C GLY A 6 -52.31 12.80 8.84
N SER A 7 -51.30 13.61 9.13
CA SER A 7 -49.93 13.57 8.61
C SER A 7 -49.18 12.25 8.81
N VAL A 8 -48.54 11.77 7.75
CA VAL A 8 -47.47 10.76 7.82
C VAL A 8 -46.20 11.50 8.24
N MET A 9 -45.77 11.29 9.49
CA MET A 9 -44.46 11.75 9.97
C MET A 9 -43.37 10.86 9.35
N ALA A 10 -42.85 11.25 8.19
CA ALA A 10 -41.62 10.68 7.66
C ALA A 10 -40.45 11.23 8.50
N ALA A 11 -39.99 10.44 9.48
CA ALA A 11 -38.76 10.72 10.21
C ALA A 11 -37.58 10.54 9.25
N GLY A 12 -37.17 11.62 8.59
CA GLY A 12 -35.94 11.67 7.80
C GLY A 12 -34.75 11.56 8.75
N LEU A 13 -34.13 10.39 8.81
CA LEU A 13 -32.79 10.21 9.36
C LEU A 13 -31.81 10.94 8.43
N ILE A 14 -31.46 12.17 8.78
CA ILE A 14 -30.35 12.89 8.16
C ILE A 14 -29.08 12.20 8.68
N PHE A 15 -28.60 11.21 7.93
CA PHE A 15 -27.24 10.73 8.11
C PHE A 15 -26.30 11.85 7.67
N SER A 16 -25.79 12.62 8.64
CA SER A 16 -24.62 13.47 8.43
C SER A 16 -23.43 12.58 8.12
N THR A 17 -23.25 12.24 6.84
CA THR A 17 -21.99 11.67 6.36
C THR A 17 -20.97 12.78 6.42
N ALA A 18 -20.24 12.88 7.53
CA ALA A 18 -19.04 13.69 7.57
C ALA A 18 -18.17 13.27 6.37
N PRO A 19 -17.66 14.21 5.57
CA PRO A 19 -16.69 13.87 4.55
C PRO A 19 -15.50 13.29 5.31
N VAL A 20 -15.27 11.99 5.17
CA VAL A 20 -13.99 11.39 5.56
C VAL A 20 -12.99 12.07 4.65
N VAL A 21 -12.31 13.09 5.19
CA VAL A 21 -11.11 13.64 4.57
C VAL A 21 -10.13 12.48 4.62
N ALA A 22 -10.06 11.71 3.53
CA ALA A 22 -9.03 10.72 3.36
C ALA A 22 -7.71 11.49 3.43
N GLU A 23 -6.98 11.34 4.53
CA GLU A 23 -5.64 11.89 4.63
C GLU A 23 -4.86 11.37 3.44
N THR A 24 -4.47 12.28 2.55
CA THR A 24 -3.64 11.95 1.41
C THR A 24 -2.29 11.53 1.97
N LEU A 25 -2.05 10.21 1.99
CA LEU A 25 -0.76 9.64 2.35
C LEU A 25 0.33 10.33 1.56
N LYS A 26 1.24 11.00 2.29
CA LYS A 26 2.37 11.71 1.69
C LYS A 26 3.43 10.68 1.30
N VAL A 27 3.29 10.16 0.10
CA VAL A 27 4.28 9.26 -0.50
C VAL A 27 5.10 10.00 -1.56
N ARG A 28 6.41 9.75 -1.58
CA ARG A 28 7.29 10.20 -2.66
C ARG A 28 7.49 9.07 -3.66
N ASP A 29 7.64 9.42 -4.93
CA ASP A 29 8.09 8.46 -5.93
C ASP A 29 9.60 8.22 -5.79
N ILE A 30 10.00 6.95 -5.89
CA ILE A 30 11.40 6.55 -5.97
C ILE A 30 11.69 6.27 -7.45
N THR A 31 12.27 7.25 -8.13
CA THR A 31 12.58 7.19 -9.56
C THR A 31 14.07 7.13 -9.88
N ASP A 32 14.91 7.39 -8.88
CA ASP A 32 16.36 7.29 -9.02
C ASP A 32 16.78 5.82 -9.19
N GLN A 33 17.56 5.52 -10.22
CA GLN A 33 17.89 4.14 -10.57
C GLN A 33 18.79 3.46 -9.54
N GLN A 34 19.66 4.22 -8.88
CA GLN A 34 20.50 3.68 -7.83
C GLN A 34 19.64 3.34 -6.62
N GLU A 35 18.76 4.26 -6.20
CA GLU A 35 17.83 4.00 -5.10
C GLU A 35 16.90 2.81 -5.41
N ILE A 36 16.35 2.73 -6.61
CA ILE A 36 15.52 1.58 -7.05
C ILE A 36 16.29 0.27 -6.88
N SER A 37 17.55 0.22 -7.34
CA SER A 37 18.38 -0.98 -7.24
C SER A 37 18.70 -1.33 -5.78
N GLU A 38 18.96 -0.33 -4.93
CA GLU A 38 19.21 -0.53 -3.50
C GLU A 38 17.96 -1.09 -2.81
N ARG A 39 16.79 -0.48 -3.01
CA ARG A 39 15.54 -0.94 -2.40
C ARG A 39 15.10 -2.33 -2.89
N ALA A 40 15.27 -2.61 -4.18
CA ALA A 40 15.04 -3.95 -4.72
C ALA A 40 15.97 -4.98 -4.08
N GLY A 41 17.25 -4.63 -3.88
CA GLY A 41 18.23 -5.45 -3.17
C GLY A 41 17.85 -5.73 -1.71
N ASP A 42 17.33 -4.72 -1.00
CA ASP A 42 16.82 -4.88 0.37
C ASP A 42 15.67 -5.90 0.40
N PHE A 43 14.69 -5.77 -0.50
CA PHE A 43 13.60 -6.74 -0.61
C PHE A 43 14.07 -8.15 -0.98
N GLU A 44 15.04 -8.28 -1.89
CA GLU A 44 15.64 -9.58 -2.22
C GLU A 44 16.32 -10.22 -1.00
N SER A 45 16.99 -9.41 -0.17
CA SER A 45 17.59 -9.84 1.09
C SER A 45 16.53 -10.34 2.07
N ASP A 46 15.45 -9.58 2.24
CA ASP A 46 14.33 -9.93 3.13
C ASP A 46 13.65 -11.23 2.67
N LEU A 47 13.41 -11.40 1.37
CA LEU A 47 12.88 -12.64 0.79
C LEU A 47 13.84 -13.82 1.01
N ASN A 48 15.14 -13.60 0.87
CA ASN A 48 16.14 -14.64 1.08
C ASN A 48 16.21 -15.09 2.55
N GLN A 49 15.99 -14.20 3.52
CA GLN A 49 15.86 -14.57 4.93
C GLN A 49 14.66 -15.51 5.18
N LEU A 50 13.63 -15.43 4.34
CA LEU A 50 12.47 -16.35 4.34
C LEU A 50 12.69 -17.62 3.50
N GLY A 51 13.90 -17.83 2.96
CA GLY A 51 14.23 -18.97 2.10
C GLY A 51 13.75 -18.81 0.65
N ILE A 52 13.26 -17.63 0.26
CA ILE A 52 12.81 -17.33 -1.10
C ILE A 52 13.97 -16.66 -1.86
N LYS A 53 14.71 -17.46 -2.63
CA LYS A 53 15.77 -16.95 -3.53
C LYS A 53 15.15 -16.39 -4.81
N ALA A 54 14.77 -15.12 -4.78
CA ALA A 54 14.19 -14.41 -5.91
C ALA A 54 15.09 -13.28 -6.41
N LYS A 55 14.87 -12.89 -7.66
CA LYS A 55 15.31 -11.61 -8.23
C LYS A 55 14.11 -10.72 -8.49
N LEU A 56 14.26 -9.44 -8.20
CA LEU A 56 13.19 -8.45 -8.33
C LEU A 56 13.57 -7.42 -9.40
N ASN A 57 12.63 -7.18 -10.32
CA ASN A 57 12.65 -6.00 -11.18
C ASN A 57 11.46 -5.13 -10.79
N CYS A 58 11.70 -3.93 -10.28
CA CYS A 58 10.66 -3.11 -9.67
C CYS A 58 10.35 -1.90 -10.55
N ASP A 59 9.13 -1.85 -11.08
CA ASP A 59 8.67 -0.80 -12.01
C ASP A 59 8.04 0.39 -11.28
N LEU A 60 7.58 0.17 -10.04
CA LEU A 60 6.92 1.19 -9.23
C LEU A 60 7.39 1.08 -7.80
N LEU A 61 8.05 2.12 -7.29
CA LEU A 61 8.46 2.22 -5.90
C LEU A 61 8.03 3.56 -5.30
N ILE A 62 7.64 3.50 -4.03
CA ILE A 62 7.29 4.68 -3.25
C ILE A 62 7.97 4.62 -1.88
N GLY A 63 8.31 5.79 -1.37
CA GLY A 63 8.70 5.98 0.02
C GLY A 63 7.59 6.68 0.78
N SER A 64 7.26 6.20 1.98
CA SER A 64 6.36 6.84 2.93
C SER A 64 7.15 7.20 4.18
N LYS A 65 7.13 8.47 4.57
CA LYS A 65 7.80 8.95 5.80
C LYS A 65 6.79 9.10 6.92
N GLY A 66 7.14 8.57 8.08
CA GLY A 66 6.35 8.73 9.31
C GLY A 66 6.63 10.04 10.03
N GLU A 67 6.23 10.10 11.29
CA GLU A 67 6.59 11.20 12.20
C GLU A 67 8.07 11.14 12.60
N THR A 68 8.66 9.95 12.60
CA THR A 68 10.10 9.75 12.70
C THR A 68 10.73 9.89 11.30
N ASN A 69 12.04 10.14 11.23
CA ASN A 69 12.75 10.19 9.93
C ASN A 69 12.85 8.83 9.23
N ASP A 70 12.22 7.79 9.79
CA ASP A 70 12.18 6.45 9.25
C ASP A 70 11.20 6.36 8.08
N GLU A 71 11.62 5.61 7.07
CA GLU A 71 10.87 5.46 5.83
C GLU A 71 10.46 4.01 5.66
N SER A 72 9.18 3.81 5.33
CA SER A 72 8.70 2.55 4.81
C SER A 72 8.67 2.61 3.30
N VAL A 73 9.07 1.52 2.66
CA VAL A 73 9.15 1.43 1.20
C VAL A 73 8.05 0.48 0.71
N GLY A 74 7.31 0.92 -0.30
CA GLY A 74 6.40 0.08 -1.06
C GLY A 74 6.95 -0.15 -2.46
N ALA A 75 6.77 -1.34 -3.00
CA ALA A 75 7.11 -1.65 -4.38
C ALA A 75 6.08 -2.56 -5.06
N ILE A 76 5.96 -2.41 -6.38
CA ILE A 76 5.44 -3.44 -7.27
C ILE A 76 6.60 -3.93 -8.13
N CYS A 77 6.88 -5.23 -8.06
CA CYS A 77 8.01 -5.84 -8.73
C CYS A 77 7.61 -7.12 -9.43
N ASP A 78 8.24 -7.40 -10.57
CA ASP A 78 8.26 -8.71 -11.16
C ASP A 78 9.28 -9.59 -10.43
N MET A 79 8.77 -10.60 -9.74
CA MET A 79 9.56 -11.57 -9.01
C MET A 79 9.92 -12.76 -9.88
N SER A 80 11.21 -13.01 -10.05
CA SER A 80 11.77 -14.13 -10.80
C SER A 80 12.42 -15.13 -9.84
N ILE A 81 11.96 -16.38 -9.89
CA ILE A 81 12.53 -17.51 -9.14
C ILE A 81 12.97 -18.57 -10.16
N SER A 82 14.15 -19.17 -9.96
CA SER A 82 14.67 -20.19 -10.86
C SER A 82 13.67 -21.32 -11.10
N GLY A 83 13.42 -21.65 -12.38
CA GLY A 83 12.47 -22.68 -12.79
C GLY A 83 10.99 -22.30 -12.67
N LYS A 84 10.65 -21.06 -12.32
CA LYS A 84 9.27 -20.55 -12.25
C LYS A 84 9.06 -19.40 -13.24
N LYS A 85 7.82 -19.18 -13.67
CA LYS A 85 7.47 -17.99 -14.44
C LYS A 85 7.57 -16.75 -13.56
N PRO A 86 8.06 -15.60 -14.09
CA PRO A 86 8.00 -14.34 -13.38
C PRO A 86 6.56 -14.04 -12.91
N THR A 87 6.43 -13.49 -11.72
CA THR A 87 5.14 -13.15 -11.11
C THR A 87 5.22 -11.74 -10.55
N SER A 88 4.32 -10.87 -10.98
CA SER A 88 4.21 -9.54 -10.40
C SER A 88 3.69 -9.65 -8.97
N ILE A 89 4.37 -9.00 -8.04
CA ILE A 89 4.03 -8.94 -6.62
C ILE A 89 4.00 -7.49 -6.15
N MET A 90 3.16 -7.22 -5.17
CA MET A 90 3.16 -5.98 -4.42
C MET A 90 3.72 -6.28 -3.03
N LEU A 91 4.71 -5.50 -2.59
CA LEU A 91 5.35 -5.71 -1.31
C LEU A 91 5.71 -4.39 -0.64
N CYS A 92 5.84 -4.42 0.68
CA CYS A 92 6.34 -3.30 1.44
C CYS A 92 7.24 -3.79 2.56
N ASN A 93 8.16 -2.93 2.99
CA ASN A 93 8.91 -3.11 4.21
C ASN A 93 8.86 -1.86 5.09
N ASP A 94 8.71 -2.06 6.39
CA ASP A 94 9.06 -1.06 7.38
C ASP A 94 10.49 -1.34 7.87
N THR A 95 11.40 -0.44 7.52
CA THR A 95 12.83 -0.55 7.83
C THR A 95 13.13 -0.44 9.32
N MET A 96 12.25 0.18 10.12
CA MET A 96 12.46 0.34 11.56
C MET A 96 12.10 -0.93 12.34
N ILE A 97 11.01 -1.60 11.97
CA ILE A 97 10.47 -2.77 12.69
C ILE A 97 10.86 -4.09 12.01
N GLY A 98 11.33 -4.05 10.77
CA GLY A 98 11.66 -5.24 9.98
C GLY A 98 10.39 -5.99 9.52
N LYS A 99 9.33 -5.25 9.20
CA LYS A 99 8.05 -5.84 8.78
C LYS A 99 7.99 -5.93 7.26
N LEU A 100 8.17 -7.13 6.70
CA LEU A 100 7.93 -7.42 5.28
C LEU A 100 6.50 -7.93 5.07
N THR A 101 5.75 -7.31 4.16
CA THR A 101 4.44 -7.81 3.73
C THR A 101 4.41 -7.98 2.22
N ILE A 102 3.85 -9.11 1.74
CA ILE A 102 3.80 -9.46 0.32
C ILE A 102 2.36 -9.82 -0.08
N LYS A 103 1.90 -9.26 -1.19
CA LYS A 103 0.64 -9.57 -1.86
C LYS A 103 0.97 -10.04 -3.29
N ALA A 104 0.77 -11.34 -3.53
CA ALA A 104 1.14 -11.95 -4.82
C ALA A 104 0.04 -11.87 -5.89
N TYR A 105 -1.22 -11.65 -5.51
CA TYR A 105 -2.36 -11.64 -6.42
C TYR A 105 -3.46 -10.67 -5.96
N GLY A 106 -4.37 -10.34 -6.88
CA GLY A 106 -5.57 -9.54 -6.56
C GLY A 106 -5.27 -8.08 -6.26
N PHE A 107 -4.28 -7.50 -6.96
CA PHE A 107 -3.93 -6.09 -6.87
C PHE A 107 -3.85 -5.47 -8.27
N SER A 108 -4.06 -4.16 -8.32
CA SER A 108 -3.88 -3.31 -9.49
C SER A 108 -2.47 -2.72 -9.48
N ILE A 109 -1.86 -2.63 -10.67
CA ILE A 109 -0.53 -2.04 -10.83
C ILE A 109 -0.70 -0.52 -10.92
N ASP A 110 -0.89 0.13 -9.77
CA ASP A 110 -0.94 1.58 -9.68
C ASP A 110 -0.46 2.11 -8.33
N LYS A 111 -0.04 3.39 -8.35
CA LYS A 111 0.52 4.08 -7.19
C LYS A 111 -0.45 4.22 -6.03
N LYS A 112 -1.75 4.39 -6.31
CA LYS A 112 -2.74 4.61 -5.26
C LYS A 112 -2.97 3.31 -4.48
N GLU A 113 -3.10 2.18 -5.17
CA GLU A 113 -3.19 0.88 -4.49
C GLU A 113 -1.90 0.57 -3.72
N LEU A 114 -0.73 0.83 -4.31
CA LEU A 114 0.55 0.63 -3.62
C LEU A 114 0.66 1.49 -2.34
N ALA A 115 0.31 2.78 -2.41
CA ALA A 115 0.35 3.67 -1.25
C ALA A 115 -0.59 3.21 -0.13
N ALA A 116 -1.81 2.81 -0.48
CA ALA A 116 -2.76 2.28 0.49
C ALA A 116 -2.26 0.96 1.10
N PHE A 117 -1.72 0.06 0.28
CA PHE A 117 -1.14 -1.20 0.75
C PHE A 117 0.01 -0.97 1.72
N THR A 118 0.95 -0.07 1.39
CA THR A 118 2.08 0.26 2.26
C THR A 118 1.61 0.87 3.58
N GLU A 119 0.68 1.81 3.58
CA GLU A 119 0.18 2.38 4.84
C GLU A 119 -0.48 1.34 5.74
N MET A 120 -1.31 0.47 5.17
CA MET A 120 -2.03 -0.52 5.97
C MET A 120 -1.11 -1.60 6.55
N ASN A 121 -0.01 -1.91 5.87
CA ASN A 121 0.80 -3.10 6.19
C ASN A 121 2.20 -2.75 6.71
N CYS A 122 2.77 -1.63 6.32
CA CYS A 122 4.11 -1.17 6.67
C CYS A 122 4.05 0.32 7.00
N ARG A 123 3.20 0.68 7.97
CA ARG A 123 3.11 2.06 8.44
C ARG A 123 4.43 2.46 9.09
N PRO A 124 5.07 3.56 8.67
CA PRO A 124 6.33 3.96 9.29
C PRO A 124 6.09 4.30 10.77
N GLY A 125 6.89 3.72 11.66
CA GLY A 125 6.79 3.98 13.11
C GLY A 125 6.06 2.89 13.92
N GLY A 126 5.42 1.92 13.26
CA GLY A 126 4.68 0.81 13.91
C GLY A 126 3.18 0.96 14.01
#